data_AF-A0A1G6RTT9-F1
#
_entry.id   AF-A0A1G6RTT9-F1
#
_cell.length_a   1.000
_cell.length_b   1.000
_cell.length_c   1.000
_cell.angle_alpha   90.00
_cell.angle_beta   90.00
_cell.angle_gamma   90.00
#
_symmetry.space_group_name_H-M   'P 1'
#
loop_
_entity.id
_entity.type
_entity.pdbx_description
1 polymer ?
#
loop_
_entity_poly.entity_id
_entity_poly.type
_entity_poly.pdbx_seq_one_letter_code
_entity_poly.pdbx_strand_id
1 'polypeptide(L)' 'MTSIGPELLTESLSLLVYTVIAGVLTVGGALVEQASLQHLGAGEAMIALWLAALGGVMLYAGVYGLGYQKVLAKYV' A
#
# COMPACT_ATOMS: atom_id res chain seq x y z
N MET A 1 -29.13 -7.09 20.99
CA MET A 1 -28.95 -7.44 19.56
C MET A 1 -28.23 -6.27 18.92
N THR A 2 -26.96 -6.44 18.58
CA THR A 2 -26.17 -5.41 17.87
C THR A 2 -26.80 -5.22 16.50
N SER A 3 -27.62 -4.18 16.36
CA SER A 3 -28.13 -3.77 15.06
C SER A 3 -26.92 -3.34 14.23
N ILE A 4 -26.62 -4.08 13.17
CA ILE A 4 -25.69 -3.63 12.14
C ILE A 4 -26.42 -2.50 11.40
N GLY A 5 -26.32 -1.29 11.94
CA GLY A 5 -26.89 -0.10 11.32
C GLY A 5 -26.21 0.20 9.97
N PRO A 6 -26.87 0.92 9.04
CA PRO A 6 -26.31 1.31 7.73
C PRO A 6 -24.95 2.03 7.84
N GLU A 7 -24.75 2.73 8.95
CA GLU A 7 -23.56 3.48 9.33
C GLU A 7 -22.36 2.55 9.56
N LEU A 8 -22.53 1.45 10.30
CA LEU A 8 -21.49 0.44 10.52
C LEU A 8 -21.11 -0.31 9.24
N LEU A 9 -22.09 -0.59 8.37
CA LEU A 9 -21.83 -1.21 7.06
C LEU A 9 -21.00 -0.29 6.16
N THR A 10 -21.37 0.98 6.09
CA THR A 10 -20.67 1.98 5.28
C THR A 10 -19.25 2.19 5.77
N GLU A 11 -19.06 2.26 7.09
CA GLU A 11 -17.74 2.38 7.71
C GLU A 11 -16.86 1.15 7.45
N SER A 12 -17.41 -0.06 7.63
CA SER A 12 -16.69 -1.31 7.40
C SER A 12 -16.28 -1.48 5.95
N LEU A 13 -17.17 -1.11 5.01
CA LEU A 13 -16.87 -1.15 3.58
C LEU A 13 -15.75 -0.17 3.21
N SER A 14 -15.81 1.05 3.73
CA SER A 14 -14.75 2.06 3.52
C SER A 14 -13.40 1.56 4.05
N LEU A 15 -13.40 0.96 5.25
CA LEU A 15 -12.20 0.41 5.85
C LEU A 15 -11.62 -0.77 5.05
N LEU A 16 -12.48 -1.65 4.55
CA LEU A 16 -12.09 -2.76 3.68
C LEU A 16 -11.43 -2.24 2.41
N VAL A 17 -12.02 -1.23 1.76
CA VAL A 17 -11.46 -0.62 0.55
C VAL A 17 -10.07 -0.03 0.80
N TYR A 18 -9.91 0.77 1.85
CA TYR A 18 -8.60 1.33 2.18
C TYR A 18 -7.57 0.25 2.54
N THR A 19 -7.99 -0.81 3.23
CA THR A 19 -7.11 -1.93 3.58
C THR A 19 -6.64 -2.68 2.34
N VAL A 20 -7.54 -2.94 1.39
CA VAL A 20 -7.19 -3.60 0.12
C VAL A 20 -6.23 -2.73 -0.70
N ILE A 21 -6.51 -1.43 -0.84
CA ILE A 21 -5.63 -0.53 -1.59
C ILE A 21 -4.26 -0.42 -0.92
N ALA A 22 -4.21 -0.30 0.41
CA ALA A 22 -2.97 -0.30 1.17
C ALA A 22 -2.17 -1.58 0.92
N GLY A 23 -2.82 -2.75 0.99
CA GLY A 23 -2.21 -4.05 0.71
C GLY A 23 -1.67 -4.16 -0.71
N VAL A 24 -2.43 -3.72 -1.72
CA VAL A 24 -1.99 -3.71 -3.13
C VAL A 24 -0.78 -2.81 -3.33
N LEU A 25 -0.78 -1.61 -2.75
CA LEU A 25 0.36 -0.69 -2.84
C LEU A 25 1.60 -1.25 -2.13
N THR A 26 1.44 -1.88 -0.97
CA THR A 26 2.56 -2.49 -0.25
C THR A 26 3.14 -3.68 -0.99
N VAL A 27 2.31 -4.64 -1.42
CA VAL A 27 2.77 -5.82 -2.16
C VAL A 27 3.32 -5.42 -3.52
N GLY A 28 2.62 -4.56 -4.24
CA GLY A 28 3.07 -4.03 -5.53
C GLY A 28 4.39 -3.26 -5.40
N GLY A 29 4.53 -2.41 -4.38
CA GLY A 29 5.76 -1.68 -4.11
C GLY A 29 6.94 -2.62 -3.82
N ALA A 30 6.72 -3.69 -3.04
CA ALA A 30 7.75 -4.69 -2.78
C ALA A 30 8.17 -5.47 -4.04
N LEU A 31 7.23 -5.79 -4.93
CA LEU A 31 7.53 -6.43 -6.22
C LEU A 31 8.30 -5.48 -7.15
N VAL A 32 7.97 -4.19 -7.13
CA VAL A 32 8.69 -3.16 -7.90
C VAL A 32 10.13 -2.97 -7.38
N GLU A 33 10.34 -2.98 -6.05
CA GLU A 33 11.68 -2.99 -5.46
C GLU A 33 12.47 -4.24 -5.86
N GLN A 34 11.84 -5.41 -5.87
CA GLN A 34 12.49 -6.63 -6.35
C GLN A 34 12.91 -6.50 -7.82
N ALA A 35 12.04 -5.97 -8.68
CA ALA A 35 12.37 -5.71 -10.09
C ALA A 35 13.50 -4.69 -10.23
N SER A 36 13.51 -3.63 -9.41
CA SER A 36 14.61 -2.65 -9.36
C SER A 36 15.96 -3.34 -9.11
N LEU A 37 16.02 -4.22 -8.11
CA LEU A 37 17.25 -4.96 -7.78
C LEU A 37 17.70 -5.88 -8.92
N GLN A 38 16.75 -6.49 -9.66
CA GLN A 38 17.06 -7.31 -10.83
C GLN A 38 17.68 -6.46 -11.95
N HIS A 39 17.11 -5.30 -12.27
CA HIS A 39 17.64 -4.39 -13.28
C HIS A 39 19.00 -3.79 -12.86
N LEU A 40 19.19 -3.53 -11.56
CA LEU A 40 20.47 -3.07 -11.05
C LEU A 40 21.55 -4.13 -11.24
N GLY A 41 21.23 -5.40 -10.94
CA GLY A 41 22.12 -6.55 -11.17
C GLY A 41 22.41 -6.82 -12.65
N ALA A 42 21.51 -6.43 -13.55
CA ALA A 42 21.68 -6.52 -15.00
C ALA A 42 22.51 -5.34 -15.59
N GLY A 43 22.89 -4.35 -14.78
CA GLY A 43 23.63 -3.16 -15.23
C GLY A 43 22.75 -2.03 -15.75
N GLU A 44 21.43 -2.15 -15.66
CA GLU A 44 20.46 -1.16 -16.13
C GLU A 44 20.15 -0.12 -15.03
N ALA A 45 21.18 0.62 -14.62
CA ALA A 45 21.12 1.50 -13.44
C ALA A 45 20.01 2.57 -13.50
N MET A 46 19.73 3.13 -14.67
CA MET A 46 18.69 4.15 -14.83
C MET A 46 17.29 3.57 -14.62
N ILE A 47 17.03 2.36 -15.12
CA ILE A 47 15.75 1.66 -14.96
C ILE A 47 15.56 1.27 -13.49
N ALA A 48 16.61 0.72 -12.87
CA ALA A 48 16.61 0.39 -11.45
C ALA A 48 16.29 1.61 -10.58
N LEU A 49 16.90 2.77 -10.85
CA LEU A 49 16.66 3.97 -10.06
C LEU A 49 15.19 4.44 -10.15
N TRP A 50 14.60 4.41 -11.34
CA TRP A 50 13.17 4.74 -11.51
C TRP A 50 12.24 3.73 -10.83
N LEU A 51 12.55 2.44 -10.91
CA LEU A 51 11.79 1.40 -10.21
C LEU A 51 11.92 1.55 -8.70
N ALA A 52 13.11 1.80 -8.15
CA ALA A 52 13.28 2.06 -6.72
C ALA A 52 12.51 3.31 -6.25
N ALA A 53 12.49 4.37 -7.05
CA ALA A 53 11.68 5.55 -6.73
C ALA A 53 10.18 5.22 -6.69
N LEU A 54 9.70 4.47 -7.68
CA LEU A 54 8.30 4.05 -7.77
C LEU A 54 7.91 3.10 -6.62
N GLY A 55 8.74 2.09 -6.36
CA GLY A 55 8.56 1.11 -5.28
C GLY A 55 8.54 1.80 -3.92
N GLY A 56 9.48 2.70 -3.66
CA GLY A 56 9.51 3.55 -2.48
C GLY A 56 8.23 4.38 -2.28
N VAL A 57 7.74 5.03 -3.34
CA VAL A 57 6.47 5.80 -3.28
C VAL A 57 5.28 4.88 -2.99
N MET A 58 5.19 3.73 -3.65
CA MET A 58 4.13 2.75 -3.42
C MET A 58 4.14 2.21 -1.98
N LEU A 59 5.32 1.86 -1.46
CA LEU A 59 5.50 1.40 -0.08
C LEU A 59 5.12 2.48 0.93
N TYR A 60 5.56 3.72 0.72
CA TYR A 60 5.19 4.83 1.59
C TYR A 60 3.67 5.09 1.58
N ALA A 61 3.06 5.12 0.38
CA ALA A 61 1.63 5.34 0.23
C ALA A 61 0.81 4.18 0.84
N GLY A 62 1.22 2.94 0.61
CA GLY A 62 0.54 1.76 1.15
C GLY A 62 0.66 1.65 2.67
N VAL A 63 1.89 1.72 3.20
CA VAL A 63 2.15 1.51 4.63
C VAL A 63 1.76 2.72 5.46
N TYR A 64 2.28 3.90 5.15
CA TYR A 64 2.06 5.08 5.98
C TYR A 64 0.80 5.83 5.55
N GLY A 65 0.66 6.14 4.26
CA GLY A 65 -0.42 6.99 3.75
C GLY A 65 -1.82 6.39 3.92
N LEU A 66 -1.97 5.08 3.69
CA LEU A 66 -3.26 4.39 3.80
C LEU A 66 -3.30 3.45 5.00
N GLY A 67 -2.34 2.54 5.14
CA GLY A 67 -2.31 1.56 6.23
C GLY A 67 -2.32 2.21 7.61
N TYR A 68 -1.40 3.14 7.86
CA TYR A 68 -1.35 3.84 9.13
C TYR A 68 -2.45 4.90 9.25
N GLN A 69 -2.48 5.89 8.35
CA GLN A 69 -3.37 7.05 8.53
C GLN A 69 -4.86 6.77 8.31
N LYS A 70 -5.24 5.79 7.49
CA LYS A 70 -6.66 5.51 7.16
C LYS A 70 -7.19 4.25 7.83
N VAL A 71 -6.33 3.28 8.13
CA VAL A 71 -6.74 2.03 8.79
C VAL A 71 -6.39 2.04 10.27
N LEU A 72 -5.10 2.08 10.64
CA LEU A 72 -4.68 1.87 12.04
C LEU A 72 -4.94 3.06 12.97
N ALA A 73 -4.74 4.30 12.50
CA ALA A 73 -4.95 5.51 13.30
C ALA A 73 -6.41 5.72 13.73
N LYS A 74 -7.33 4.92 13.17
CA LYS A 74 -8.74 4.90 13.59
C LYS A 74 -8.96 4.08 14.87
N TYR A 75 -7.98 3.27 15.26
CA TYR A 75 -8.09 2.28 16.35
C TYR A 75 -7.05 2.47 17.46
N VAL A 76 -6.06 3.35 17.29
CA VAL A 76 -4.98 3.67 18.25
C VAL A 76 -5.12 5.12 18.67
#